data_AF-A0A0F7PSG9-F1
#
_entry.id   AF-A0A0F7PSG9-F1
#
_cell.length_a   1.000
_cell.length_b   1.000
_cell.length_c   1.000
_cell.angle_alpha   90.00
_cell.angle_beta   90.00
_cell.angle_gamma   90.00
#
_symmetry.space_group_name_H-M   'P 1'
#
loop_
_entity.id
_entity.type
_entity.pdbx_description
1 polymer ?
#
loop_
_entity_poly.entity_id
_entity_poly.type
_entity_poly.pdbx_seq_one_letter_code
_entity_poly.pdbx_strand_id
1 'polypeptide(L)' 'MKINYESNSSERMYQIGNIIRNDDDLYLMAANPEGKFFAVNLRTDLVYGPYTTMDDLYCDVCDEDDILAHAEINVL' A
#
# COMPACT_ATOMS: atom_id res chain seq x y z
N MET A 1 -4.57 7.52 -13.85
CA MET A 1 -3.50 6.73 -13.21
C MET A 1 -3.17 5.57 -14.14
N LYS A 2 -1.88 5.35 -14.44
CA LYS A 2 -1.41 4.14 -15.16
C LYS A 2 -0.71 3.27 -14.13
N ILE A 3 -0.99 1.96 -14.12
CA ILE A 3 -0.45 1.02 -13.14
C ILE A 3 0.15 -0.18 -13.87
N ASN A 4 1.38 -0.55 -13.53
CA ASN A 4 2.05 -1.77 -14.00
C ASN A 4 2.39 -2.65 -12.79
N TYR A 5 2.44 -3.97 -12.99
CA TYR A 5 2.60 -4.94 -11.91
C TYR A 5 3.93 -5.68 -12.01
N GLU A 6 4.60 -5.93 -10.88
CA GLU A 6 5.82 -6.74 -10.79
C GLU A 6 5.68 -7.86 -9.75
N SER A 7 6.16 -9.07 -10.08
CA SER A 7 6.26 -10.18 -9.13
C SER A 7 7.55 -10.05 -8.32
N ASN A 8 7.50 -9.39 -7.16
CA ASN A 8 8.66 -9.22 -6.27
C ASN A 8 8.46 -9.95 -4.94
N SER A 9 9.56 -10.25 -4.24
CA SER A 9 9.55 -10.89 -2.92
C SER A 9 8.83 -10.04 -1.87
N SER A 10 7.95 -10.67 -1.08
CA SER A 10 7.02 -10.05 -0.11
C SER A 10 7.65 -9.02 0.85
N GLU A 11 8.87 -9.26 1.36
CA GLU A 11 9.53 -8.34 2.31
C GLU A 11 9.82 -6.93 1.75
N ARG A 12 9.88 -6.76 0.43
CA ARG A 12 10.14 -5.45 -0.21
C ARG A 12 8.87 -4.75 -0.70
N MET A 13 7.73 -5.43 -0.67
CA MET A 13 6.49 -4.94 -1.26
C MET A 13 5.82 -3.88 -0.40
N TYR A 14 5.86 -4.03 0.92
CA TYR A 14 5.13 -3.15 1.84
C TYR A 14 6.00 -2.04 2.42
N GLN A 15 6.54 -1.17 1.56
CA GLN A 15 7.31 -0.01 1.98
C GLN A 15 6.51 1.28 1.80
N ILE A 16 6.81 2.30 2.60
CA ILE A 16 6.15 3.60 2.46
C ILE A 16 6.38 4.18 1.07
N GLY A 17 5.30 4.61 0.43
CA GLY A 17 5.26 5.06 -0.96
C GLY A 17 4.94 3.96 -1.97
N ASN A 18 5.00 2.69 -1.58
CA ASN A 18 4.58 1.61 -2.47
C ASN A 18 3.06 1.55 -2.55
N ILE A 19 2.59 1.15 -3.73
CA ILE A 19 1.19 0.83 -3.98
C ILE A 19 1.11 -0.67 -4.17
N ILE A 20 0.13 -1.28 -3.51
CA ILE A 20 -0.08 -2.71 -3.48
C ILE A 20 -1.45 -2.98 -4.06
N ARG A 21 -1.51 -3.91 -4.99
CA ARG A 21 -2.77 -4.43 -5.49
C ARG A 21 -3.12 -5.68 -4.70
N ASN A 22 -4.31 -5.66 -4.10
CA ASN A 22 -4.97 -6.81 -3.51
C ASN A 22 -6.29 -7.00 -4.27
N ASP A 23 -6.45 -8.10 -5.00
CA ASP A 23 -7.58 -8.35 -5.90
C ASP A 23 -7.92 -7.15 -6.84
N ASP A 24 -9.01 -6.46 -6.53
CA ASP A 24 -9.54 -5.30 -7.26
C ASP A 24 -9.18 -3.98 -6.59
N ASP A 25 -8.64 -3.99 -5.38
CA ASP A 25 -8.26 -2.82 -4.60
C ASP A 25 -6.80 -2.40 -4.80
N LEU A 26 -6.52 -1.15 -4.43
CA LEU A 26 -5.19 -0.52 -4.52
C LEU A 26 -4.89 0.19 -3.22
N TYR A 27 -3.86 -0.24 -2.52
CA TYR A 27 -3.47 0.31 -1.22
C TYR A 27 -2.15 1.07 -1.33
N LEU A 28 -2.16 2.35 -1.01
CA LEU A 28 -0.93 3.13 -0.79
C LEU A 28 -0.46 2.96 0.65
N MET A 29 0.78 2.53 0.83
CA MET A 29 1.45 2.52 2.12
C MET A 29 1.93 3.93 2.46
N ALA A 30 1.41 4.53 3.52
CA ALA A 30 1.68 5.91 3.89
C ALA A 30 2.16 6.03 5.35
N ALA A 31 2.94 7.07 5.62
CA ALA A 31 3.31 7.48 6.97
C ALA A 31 2.93 8.93 7.21
N ASN A 32 2.52 9.25 8.44
CA ASN A 32 2.32 10.63 8.87
C ASN A 32 3.61 11.22 9.49
N PRO A 33 3.66 12.54 9.76
CA PRO A 33 4.82 13.18 10.39
C PRO A 33 5.17 12.67 11.81
N GLU A 34 4.22 12.01 12.49
CA GLU A 34 4.43 11.42 13.81
C GLU A 34 5.04 10.00 13.73
N GLY A 35 5.30 9.49 12.53
CA GLY A 35 5.84 8.15 12.30
C GLY A 35 4.80 7.03 12.44
N LYS A 36 3.50 7.34 12.36
CA LYS A 36 2.43 6.33 12.29
C LYS A 36 2.22 5.89 10.86
N PHE A 37 1.90 4.61 10.69
CA PHE A 37 1.70 3.99 9.38
C PHE A 37 0.22 3.81 9.07
N PHE A 38 -0.09 3.84 7.78
CA PHE A 38 -1.45 3.75 7.25
C PHE A 38 -1.45 2.99 5.93
N ALA A 39 -2.53 2.27 5.67
CA ALA A 39 -2.87 1.80 4.33
C ALA A 39 -4.05 2.64 3.82
N VAL A 40 -3.89 3.24 2.65
CA VAL A 40 -4.93 4.08 2.03
C VAL A 40 -5.48 3.35 0.80
N ASN A 41 -6.74 2.97 0.82
CA ASN A 41 -7.39 2.39 -0.35
C ASN A 41 -7.69 3.51 -1.36
N LEU A 42 -6.98 3.50 -2.48
CA LEU A 42 -7.05 4.51 -3.54
C LEU A 42 -8.33 4.41 -4.41
N ARG A 43 -9.14 3.37 -4.24
CA ARG A 43 -10.44 3.22 -4.91
C ARG A 43 -11.61 3.71 -4.07
N THR A 44 -11.55 3.50 -2.76
CA THR A 44 -12.65 3.79 -1.83
C THR A 44 -12.40 5.00 -0.93
N ASP A 45 -11.18 5.57 -0.98
CA ASP A 45 -10.69 6.64 -0.11
C ASP A 45 -10.70 6.27 1.39
N LEU A 46 -10.82 4.98 1.72
CA LEU A 46 -10.74 4.50 3.09
C LEU A 46 -9.28 4.49 3.59
N VAL A 47 -9.11 4.80 4.87
CA VAL A 47 -7.82 4.84 5.55
C VAL A 47 -7.83 3.87 6.72
N TYR A 48 -6.86 2.96 6.74
CA TYR A 48 -6.65 1.96 7.78
C TYR A 48 -5.43 2.36 8.63
N GLY A 49 -5.54 2.24 9.94
CA GLY A 49 -4.55 2.69 10.92
C GLY A 49 -5.13 3.65 11.98
N PRO A 50 -4.27 4.34 12.77
CA PRO A 50 -2.81 4.33 12.71
C PRO A 50 -2.17 3.06 13.29
N TYR A 51 -1.16 2.54 12.61
CA TYR A 51 -0.29 1.48 13.12
C TYR A 51 1.01 2.07 13.67
N THR A 52 1.57 1.42 14.69
CA THR A 52 2.81 1.89 15.34
C THR A 52 4.06 1.27 14.71
N THR A 53 3.95 0.04 14.23
CA THR A 53 5.02 -0.63 13.49
C THR A 53 4.54 -1.03 12.11
N MET A 54 5.48 -1.32 11.21
CA MET A 54 5.11 -1.84 9.90
C MET A 54 4.56 -3.27 9.99
N ASP A 55 5.05 -4.06 10.96
CA ASP A 55 4.53 -5.41 11.21
C ASP A 55 3.06 -5.40 11.63
N ASP A 56 2.63 -4.42 12.44
CA ASP A 56 1.22 -4.25 12.82
C ASP A 56 0.35 -3.97 11.58
N LEU A 57 0.85 -3.15 10.65
CA LEU A 57 0.17 -2.86 9.39
C LEU A 57 0.12 -4.12 8.51
N TYR A 58 1.22 -4.86 8.40
CA TYR A 58 1.28 -6.08 7.60
C TYR A 58 0.27 -7.11 8.10
N CYS A 59 0.21 -7.33 9.41
CA CYS A 59 -0.72 -8.31 9.97
C CYS A 59 -2.19 -8.00 9.68
N ASP A 60 -2.54 -6.73 9.43
CA ASP A 60 -3.92 -6.30 9.22
C ASP A 60 -4.31 -6.18 7.74
N VAL A 61 -3.35 -5.85 6.86
CA VAL A 61 -3.65 -5.47 5.45
C VAL A 61 -2.94 -6.36 4.42
N CYS A 62 -1.92 -7.14 4.79
CA CYS A 62 -1.16 -7.99 3.86
C CYS A 62 -1.95 -9.25 3.48
N ASP A 63 -1.93 -9.58 2.18
CA ASP A 63 -2.32 -10.89 1.66
C ASP A 63 -1.14 -11.58 0.96
N GLU A 64 -1.19 -12.91 0.81
CA GLU A 64 -0.18 -13.69 0.09
C GLU A 64 -0.22 -13.45 -1.43
N ASP A 65 -1.40 -13.09 -1.96
CA ASP A 65 -1.62 -12.82 -3.38
C ASP A 65 -1.37 -11.35 -3.77
N ASP A 66 -0.86 -10.54 -2.83
CA ASP A 66 -0.59 -9.13 -3.07
C ASP A 66 0.52 -8.90 -4.10
N ILE A 67 0.32 -7.86 -4.92
CA ILE A 67 1.21 -7.53 -6.03
C ILE A 67 1.67 -6.08 -5.93
N LEU A 68 2.99 -5.87 -6.02
CA LEU A 68 3.55 -4.52 -6.08
C LEU A 68 3.13 -3.84 -7.40
N ALA A 69 2.54 -2.66 -7.25
CA ALA A 69 2.04 -1.83 -8.34
C ALA A 69 2.91 -0.58 -8.50
N HIS A 70 3.50 -0.42 -9.68
CA HIS A 70 4.13 0.82 -10.12
C HIS A 70 3.07 1.73 -10.71
N ALA A 71 2.76 2.83 -10.03
CA ALA A 71 1.75 3.77 -10.49
C ALA A 71 2.29 5.16 -10.84
N GLU A 72 1.72 5.76 -11.87
CA GLU A 72 1.96 7.14 -12.27
C GLU A 72 0.73 8.01 -11.96
N ILE A 73 0.95 9.12 -11.25
CA ILE A 73 -0.06 10.15 -10.98
C ILE A 73 0.08 11.25 -12.03
N ASN A 74 -0.98 11.42 -12.83
CA ASN A 74 -1.08 12.51 -13.80
C ASN A 74 -2.03 13.56 -13.23
N VAL A 75 -1.53 14.78 -13.05
CA VAL A 75 -2.33 15.95 -12.64
C VAL A 75 -2.64 16.76 -13.91
N LEU A 76 -3.91 17.12 -14.09
CA LEU A 76 -4.40 17.92 -15.22
C LEU A 76 -4.42 19.41 -14.88
#